data_AF-A0A6A7RWF7-F1
#
_entry.id   AF-A0A6A7RWF7-F1
#
_cell.length_a   1.000
_cell.length_b   1.000
_cell.length_c   1.000
_cell.angle_alpha   90.00
_cell.angle_beta   90.00
_cell.angle_gamma   90.00
#
_symmetry.space_group_name_H-M   'P 1'
#
loop_
_entity.id
_entity.type
_entity.pdbx_description
1 polymer ?
#
loop_
_entity_poly.entity_id
_entity_poly.type
_entity_poly.pdbx_seq_one_letter_code
_entity_poly.pdbx_strand_id
1 'polypeptide(L)' 'ASAANKLVSPAEMGELFKVMALGRGISEPLLGFVSGDRSRTL' A
#
# COMPACT_ATOMS: atom_id res chain seq x y z
N ALA A 1 9.57 15.94 10.57
CA ALA A 1 9.88 14.66 9.90
C ALA A 1 9.42 13.39 10.66
N SER A 2 8.83 13.49 11.86
CA SER A 2 8.58 12.29 12.70
C SER A 2 7.38 11.42 12.25
N ALA A 3 6.22 12.01 11.97
CA ALA A 3 5.00 11.23 11.67
C ALA A 3 5.08 10.43 10.37
N ALA A 4 5.63 11.02 9.29
CA ALA A 4 5.76 10.33 8.01
C ALA A 4 6.70 9.12 8.12
N ASN A 5 7.84 9.27 8.82
CA ASN A 5 8.78 8.17 9.05
C ASN A 5 8.11 7.00 9.79
N LYS A 6 7.28 7.29 10.80
CA LYS A 6 6.50 6.26 11.50
C LYS A 6 5.58 5.45 10.57
N LEU A 7 4.93 6.13 9.62
CA LEU A 7 4.01 5.48 8.69
C LEU A 7 4.73 4.58 7.67
N VAL A 8 5.93 4.97 7.22
CA VAL A 8 6.64 4.26 6.13
C VAL A 8 7.74 3.32 6.61
N SER A 9 8.22 3.47 7.85
CA SER A 9 9.29 2.62 8.39
C SER A 9 8.81 1.17 8.53
N PRO A 10 9.56 0.17 8.02
CA PRO A 10 9.20 -1.24 8.13
C PRO A 10 9.06 -1.71 9.58
N ALA A 11 9.89 -1.17 10.49
CA ALA A 11 9.90 -1.54 11.89
C ALA A 11 8.70 -0.98 12.70
N GLU A 12 7.95 -0.03 12.12
CA GLU A 12 6.78 0.56 12.77
C GLU A 12 5.50 0.19 12.02
N MET A 13 5.12 0.95 11.00
CA MET A 13 3.84 0.72 10.30
C MET A 13 4.01 0.25 8.85
N GLY A 14 5.14 0.56 8.20
CA GLY A 14 5.31 0.42 6.75
C GLY A 14 5.23 -1.01 6.21
N GLU A 15 5.64 -2.00 7.01
CA GLU A 15 5.49 -3.42 6.63
C GLU A 15 4.36 -4.09 7.43
N LEU A 16 4.01 -3.60 8.62
CA LEU A 16 2.96 -4.22 9.45
C LEU A 16 1.55 -3.91 8.95
N PHE A 17 1.32 -2.71 8.41
CA PHE A 17 0.01 -2.30 7.92
C PHE A 17 -0.11 -2.57 6.42
N LYS A 18 -1.17 -3.28 6.03
CA LYS A 18 -1.46 -3.61 4.63
C LYS A 18 -2.62 -2.76 4.14
N VAL A 19 -2.60 -2.43 2.86
CA VAL A 19 -3.68 -1.69 2.19
C VAL A 19 -4.26 -2.58 1.10
N MET A 20 -5.60 -2.63 1.02
CA MET A 20 -6.35 -3.32 -0.02
C MET A 20 -7.36 -2.35 -0.63
N ALA A 21 -7.59 -2.47 -1.93
CA ALA A 21 -8.61 -1.72 -2.64
C ALA A 21 -9.50 -2.66 -3.43
N LEU A 22 -10.81 -2.39 -3.42
CA LEU A 22 -11.81 -3.05 -4.26
C LEU A 22 -12.47 -1.95 -5.11
N GLY A 23 -12.59 -2.19 -6.41
CA GLY A 23 -13.13 -1.21 -7.36
C GLY A 23 -14.13 -1.81 -8.33
N ARG A 24 -14.97 -0.95 -8.93
CA ARG A 24 -15.91 -1.29 -10.01
C ARG A 24 -15.87 -0.19 -11.06
N GLY A 25 -15.72 -0.58 -12.34
CA GLY A 25 -15.71 0.37 -13.45
C GLY A 25 -14.50 1.31 -13.47
N ILE A 26 -13.40 0.93 -12.82
CA ILE A 26 -12.13 1.66 -12.87
C ILE A 26 -11.27 1.02 -13.95
N SER A 27 -10.88 1.80 -14.96
CA SER A 27 -10.09 1.31 -16.10
C SER A 27 -8.60 1.54 -15.90
N GLU A 28 -8.23 2.58 -15.16
CA GLU A 28 -6.85 2.98 -14.92
C GLU A 28 -6.25 2.29 -13.68
N PRO A 29 -4.94 1.97 -13.68
CA PRO A 29 -4.26 1.45 -12.51
C PRO A 29 -4.27 2.42 -11.32
N LEU A 30 -4.51 1.92 -10.12
CA LEU A 30 -4.39 2.71 -8.89
C LEU A 30 -2.90 2.97 -8.59
N LEU A 31 -2.48 4.24 -8.64
CA LEU A 31 -1.07 4.64 -8.52
C LEU A 31 -0.35 4.04 -7.30
N GLY A 32 -1.03 3.95 -6.15
CA GLY A 32 -0.48 3.38 -4.91
C GLY A 32 -0.19 1.87 -4.96
N PHE A 33 -0.64 1.18 -6.01
CA PHE A 33 -0.46 -0.26 -6.22
C PHE A 33 0.35 -0.59 -7.48
N VAL A 34 0.83 0.41 -8.23
CA VAL A 34 1.59 0.18 -9.47
C VAL A 34 2.93 -0.52 -9.20
N SER A 35 3.52 -0.30 -8.04
CA SER A 35 4.76 -0.94 -7.61
C SER A 35 4.58 -1.60 -6.24
N GLY A 36 5.18 -2.77 -6.05
CA GLY A 36 5.08 -3.51 -4.79
C GLY A 36 3.72 -4.18 -4.54
N ASP A 37 2.87 -4.33 -5.57
CA ASP A 37 1.61 -5.10 -5.45
C ASP A 37 1.88 -6.53 -4.99
N ARG A 38 1.14 -6.95 -3.95
CA ARG A 38 1.21 -8.29 -3.36
C ARG A 38 -0.10 -9.06 -3.50
N SER A 39 -0.98 -8.68 -4.43
CA SER A 39 -2.27 -9.36 -4.67
C SER A 39 -2.13 -10.86 -4.95
N ARG A 40 -0.99 -11.30 -5.49
CA ARG A 40 -0.67 -12.70 -5.81
C ARG A 40 -0.28 -13.57 -4.61
N THR A 41 -0.07 -12.98 -3.44
CA THR A 41 0.32 -13.70 -2.21
C THR A 41 -0.79 -13.68 -1.15
N LEU A 42 -1.99 -13.23 -1.53
CA LEU A 42 -3.18 -13.22 -0.68
C LEU A 42 -3.75 -14.63 -0.50
#